data_AF-A0A1V6TDC6-F1
#
_entry.id   AF-A0A1V6TDC6-F1
#
_cell.length_a   1.000
_cell.length_b   1.000
_cell.length_c   1.000
_cell.angle_alpha   90.00
_cell.angle_beta   90.00
_cell.angle_gamma   90.00
#
_symmetry.space_group_name_H-M   'P 1'
#
loop_
_entity.id
_entity.type
_entity.pdbx_description
1 polymer ?
#
loop_
_entity_poly.entity_id
_entity_poly.type
_entity_poly.pdbx_seq_one_letter_code
_entity_poly.pdbx_strand_id
1 'polypeptide(L)'
;MVVVASPERIPRRALERIEAPISQLREIQESSAILKEIRQVLDETQRQTQGNYEDKAEKDLLHDLASDYEGYKLFNRLRVQGTCEWFFNDEKFRKWRDSNTSGLLWLSAGPGCGKSILSRALIDERRLSLNVTTSTVCHFFFKDGYEDRMYSVNALCAVLHQLFTHDPSGALIKLALPAQKNYGKSLIRNLSELWNILLDCAKSPHAGEIVCIFDALDECEQQAGCN
;
A
#
# COMPACT_ATOMS: atom_id res chain seq x y z
N MET A 1 55.09 -26.71 -71.47
CA MET A 1 55.65 -25.45 -70.96
C MET A 1 54.81 -25.05 -69.76
N VAL A 2 55.27 -25.37 -68.54
CA VAL A 2 54.56 -25.05 -67.29
C VAL A 2 55.28 -23.87 -66.66
N VAL A 3 54.62 -22.72 -66.63
CA VAL A 3 55.12 -21.52 -65.95
C VAL A 3 54.73 -21.65 -64.48
N VAL A 4 55.70 -21.98 -63.63
CA VAL A 4 55.53 -21.89 -62.18
C VAL A 4 55.85 -20.45 -61.80
N ALA A 5 54.81 -19.67 -61.50
CA ALA A 5 54.97 -18.31 -60.97
C ALA A 5 55.33 -18.38 -59.48
N SER A 6 56.46 -17.78 -59.10
CA SER A 6 56.87 -17.62 -57.70
C SER A 6 55.84 -16.79 -56.94
N PRO A 7 55.54 -17.11 -55.67
CA PRO A 7 54.64 -16.30 -54.88
C PRO A 7 55.33 -14.97 -54.60
N GLU A 8 54.78 -13.87 -55.14
CA GLU A 8 55.20 -12.51 -54.79
C GLU A 8 55.09 -12.34 -53.27
N ARG A 9 56.22 -12.12 -52.60
CA ARG A 9 56.26 -11.80 -51.18
C ARG A 9 55.64 -10.43 -50.97
N ILE A 10 54.47 -10.39 -50.33
CA ILE A 10 53.82 -9.15 -49.89
C ILE A 10 54.85 -8.35 -49.05
N PRO A 11 55.14 -7.09 -49.37
CA PRO A 11 56.11 -6.30 -48.62
C PRO A 11 55.63 -6.09 -47.18
N ARG A 12 56.49 -6.37 -46.18
CA ARG A 12 56.18 -6.20 -44.74
C ARG A 12 55.53 -4.85 -44.40
N ARG A 13 55.96 -3.77 -45.06
CA ARG A 13 55.40 -2.41 -44.89
C ARG A 13 53.93 -2.29 -45.33
N ALA A 14 53.48 -3.11 -46.27
CA ALA A 14 52.08 -3.14 -46.70
C ALA A 14 51.19 -3.90 -45.71
N LEU A 15 51.72 -4.94 -45.06
CA LEU A 15 51.05 -5.67 -43.97
C LEU A 15 50.94 -4.82 -42.70
N GLU A 16 52.02 -4.16 -42.28
CA GLU A 16 52.04 -3.25 -41.12
C GLU A 16 51.04 -2.07 -41.27
N ARG A 17 50.85 -1.58 -42.51
CA ARG A 17 49.87 -0.52 -42.82
C ARG A 17 48.41 -0.94 -42.64
N ILE A 18 48.12 -2.24 -42.68
CA ILE A 18 46.77 -2.81 -42.55
C ILE A 18 46.54 -3.35 -41.13
N GLU A 19 47.58 -3.85 -40.46
CA GLU A 19 47.49 -4.35 -39.08
C GLU A 19 47.16 -3.25 -38.06
N ALA A 20 47.75 -2.05 -38.18
CA ALA A 20 47.53 -0.98 -37.22
C ALA A 20 46.07 -0.45 -37.16
N PRO A 21 45.36 -0.23 -38.29
CA PRO A 21 43.93 0.08 -38.28
C PRO A 21 43.07 -1.07 -37.73
N ILE A 22 43.43 -2.32 -38.00
CA ILE A 22 42.68 -3.50 -37.54
C ILE A 22 42.81 -3.66 -36.02
N SER A 23 43.99 -3.42 -35.45
CA SER A 23 44.18 -3.46 -34.00
C SER A 23 43.40 -2.34 -33.30
N GLN A 24 43.41 -1.13 -33.84
CA GLN A 24 42.60 -0.02 -33.31
C GLN A 24 41.09 -0.30 -33.38
N LEU A 25 40.60 -0.89 -34.48
CA LEU A 25 39.20 -1.28 -34.60
C LEU A 25 38.79 -2.34 -33.58
N ARG A 26 39.68 -3.30 -33.26
CA ARG A 26 39.43 -4.28 -32.20
C ARG A 26 39.35 -3.63 -30.82
N GLU A 27 40.29 -2.74 -30.49
CA GLU A 27 40.28 -2.00 -29.22
C GLU A 27 39.00 -1.16 -29.07
N ILE A 28 38.54 -0.51 -30.14
CA ILE A 28 37.27 0.25 -30.14
C ILE A 28 36.07 -0.68 -29.94
N GLN A 29 36.04 -1.84 -30.58
CA GLN A 29 34.97 -2.83 -30.42
C GLN A 29 34.90 -3.36 -28.98
N GLU A 30 36.06 -3.73 -28.40
CA GLU A 30 36.16 -4.17 -27.01
C GLU A 30 35.73 -3.07 -26.04
N SER A 31 36.20 -1.83 -26.24
CA SER A 31 35.79 -0.67 -25.44
C SER A 31 34.28 -0.43 -25.52
N SER A 32 33.67 -0.60 -26.70
CA SER A 32 32.22 -0.46 -26.87
C SER A 32 31.41 -1.54 -26.17
N ALA A 33 31.95 -2.77 -26.10
CA ALA A 33 31.31 -3.88 -25.39
C ALA A 33 31.32 -3.63 -23.88
N ILE A 34 32.47 -3.21 -23.34
CA ILE A 34 32.62 -2.84 -21.92
C ILE A 34 31.66 -1.70 -21.56
N LEU A 35 31.53 -0.65 -22.40
CA LEU A 35 30.60 0.44 -22.15
C LEU A 35 29.13 0.01 -22.12
N LYS A 36 28.75 -1.00 -22.92
CA LYS A 36 27.39 -1.56 -22.88
C LYS A 36 27.14 -2.33 -21.59
N GLU A 37 28.11 -3.13 -21.15
CA GLU A 37 28.02 -3.88 -19.90
C GLU A 37 27.93 -2.93 -18.69
N ILE A 38 28.77 -1.90 -18.64
CA ILE A 38 28.71 -0.88 -17.56
C ILE A 38 27.34 -0.21 -17.53
N ARG A 39 26.77 0.16 -18.69
CA ARG A 39 25.43 0.76 -18.75
C ARG A 39 24.36 -0.18 -18.21
N GLN A 40 24.41 -1.46 -18.59
CA GLN A 40 23.46 -2.45 -18.07
C GLN A 40 23.56 -2.59 -16.55
N VAL A 41 24.78 -2.68 -16.01
CA VAL A 41 25.02 -2.77 -14.56
C VAL A 41 24.52 -1.50 -13.85
N LEU A 42 24.75 -0.31 -14.41
CA LEU A 42 24.24 0.94 -13.85
C LEU A 42 22.71 0.98 -13.84
N ASP A 43 22.06 0.61 -14.94
CA ASP A 43 20.60 0.59 -15.05
C ASP A 43 19.97 -0.43 -14.09
N GLU A 44 20.63 -1.56 -13.88
CA GLU A 44 20.19 -2.59 -12.94
C GLU A 44 20.41 -2.14 -11.48
N THR A 45 21.57 -1.56 -11.18
CA THR A 45 21.87 -0.99 -9.85
C THR A 45 20.89 0.13 -9.49
N GLN A 46 20.56 1.00 -10.45
CA GLN A 46 19.59 2.07 -10.24
C GLN A 46 18.19 1.53 -9.96
N ARG A 47 17.75 0.51 -10.73
CA ARG A 47 16.45 -0.15 -10.48
C ARG A 47 16.40 -0.86 -9.14
N GLN A 48 17.45 -1.58 -8.75
CA GLN A 48 17.54 -2.24 -7.45
C GLN A 48 17.54 -1.22 -6.31
N THR A 49 18.29 -0.13 -6.47
CA THR A 49 18.37 0.95 -5.48
C THR A 49 17.00 1.59 -5.29
N GLN A 50 16.29 1.92 -6.38
CA GLN A 50 14.93 2.47 -6.32
C GLN A 50 13.95 1.51 -5.64
N GLY A 51 13.97 0.22 -6.00
CA GLY A 51 13.13 -0.80 -5.38
C GLY A 51 13.39 -0.92 -3.87
N ASN A 52 14.66 -0.93 -3.45
CA ASN A 52 15.03 -0.98 -2.03
C ASN A 52 14.56 0.26 -1.25
N TYR A 53 14.59 1.44 -1.87
CA TYR A 53 14.07 2.67 -1.24
C TYR A 53 12.55 2.64 -1.10
N GLU A 54 11.82 2.16 -2.10
CA GLU A 54 10.36 2.02 -2.06
C GLU A 54 9.95 0.98 -1.00
N ASP A 55 10.54 -0.21 -1.01
CA ASP A 55 10.29 -1.26 -0.02
C ASP A 55 10.52 -0.76 1.42
N LYS A 56 11.57 0.06 1.61
CA LYS A 56 11.84 0.67 2.91
C LYS A 56 10.78 1.71 3.27
N ALA A 57 10.41 2.59 2.34
CA ALA A 57 9.40 3.61 2.57
C ALA A 57 8.02 3.00 2.88
N GLU A 58 7.64 1.92 2.20
CA GLU A 58 6.43 1.15 2.46
C GLU A 58 6.45 0.54 3.87
N LYS A 59 7.56 -0.09 4.27
CA LYS A 59 7.72 -0.65 5.63
C LYS A 59 7.65 0.42 6.71
N ASP A 60 8.34 1.55 6.51
CA ASP A 60 8.34 2.67 7.46
C ASP A 60 6.93 3.26 7.59
N LEU A 61 6.21 3.41 6.48
CA LEU A 61 4.82 3.91 6.48
C LEU A 61 3.87 2.94 7.19
N LEU A 62 3.94 1.63 6.90
CA LEU A 62 3.14 0.62 7.61
C LEU A 62 3.41 0.65 9.11
N HIS A 63 4.68 0.69 9.49
CA HIS A 63 5.06 0.78 10.89
C HIS A 63 4.49 2.04 11.57
N ASP A 64 4.56 3.19 10.91
CA ASP A 64 4.06 4.46 11.46
C ASP A 64 2.53 4.50 11.57
N LEU A 65 1.79 3.83 10.67
CA LEU A 65 0.33 3.77 10.68
C LEU A 65 -0.23 2.71 11.65
N ALA A 66 0.59 1.76 12.08
CA ALA A 66 0.15 0.62 12.89
C ALA A 66 -0.42 1.05 14.25
N SER A 67 -1.45 0.35 14.70
CA SER A 67 -2.03 0.45 16.04
C SER A 67 -2.64 -0.90 16.45
N ASP A 68 -2.95 -1.08 17.73
CA ASP A 68 -3.51 -2.34 18.25
C ASP A 68 -5.04 -2.45 18.05
N TYR A 69 -5.54 -2.05 16.88
CA TYR A 69 -6.98 -2.09 16.59
C TYR A 69 -7.58 -3.51 16.73
N GLU A 70 -6.79 -4.56 16.45
CA GLU A 70 -7.23 -5.95 16.70
C GLU A 70 -7.36 -6.24 18.19
N GLY A 71 -6.37 -5.88 19.02
CA GLY A 71 -6.47 -6.00 20.48
C GLY A 71 -7.67 -5.24 21.02
N TYR A 72 -7.92 -4.02 20.53
CA TYR A 72 -9.07 -3.19 20.89
C TYR A 72 -10.42 -3.82 20.54
N LYS A 73 -10.54 -4.46 19.38
CA LYS A 73 -11.72 -5.28 19.05
C LYS A 73 -11.83 -6.47 19.99
N LEU A 74 -10.73 -7.18 20.27
CA LEU A 74 -10.71 -8.42 21.05
C LEU A 74 -11.05 -8.23 22.54
N PHE A 75 -10.89 -7.03 23.10
CA PHE A 75 -11.38 -6.70 24.46
C PHE A 75 -12.90 -6.82 24.60
N ASN A 76 -13.65 -6.63 23.52
CA ASN A 76 -15.10 -6.77 23.54
C ASN A 76 -15.49 -8.24 23.57
N ARG A 77 -16.43 -8.64 24.41
CA ARG A 77 -16.88 -10.04 24.44
C ARG A 77 -17.52 -10.45 23.11
N LEU A 78 -17.41 -11.74 22.78
CA LEU A 78 -18.22 -12.33 21.71
C LEU A 78 -19.71 -12.16 22.04
N ARG A 79 -20.54 -12.02 21.00
CA ARG A 79 -21.98 -11.98 21.21
C ARG A 79 -22.48 -13.29 21.80
N VAL A 80 -23.56 -13.21 22.57
CA VAL A 80 -24.31 -14.40 22.98
C VAL A 80 -25.14 -14.88 21.78
N GLN A 81 -25.19 -16.20 21.56
CA GLN A 81 -25.96 -16.76 20.46
C GLN A 81 -27.43 -16.29 20.52
N GLY A 82 -27.96 -15.84 19.39
CA GLY A 82 -29.32 -15.30 19.29
C GLY A 82 -29.45 -13.80 19.58
N THR A 83 -28.41 -13.11 20.06
CA THR A 83 -28.39 -11.64 20.15
C THR A 83 -27.96 -11.01 18.82
N CYS A 84 -28.15 -9.69 18.66
CA CYS A 84 -27.84 -8.94 17.42
C CYS A 84 -28.69 -9.33 16.19
N GLU A 85 -29.47 -10.41 16.24
CA GLU A 85 -30.30 -10.89 15.12
C GLU A 85 -31.32 -9.85 14.64
N TRP A 86 -31.83 -9.01 15.55
CA TRP A 86 -32.71 -7.90 15.19
C TRP A 86 -32.07 -6.94 14.19
N PHE A 87 -30.75 -6.69 14.31
CA PHE A 87 -30.02 -5.79 13.43
C PHE A 87 -29.61 -6.48 12.13
N PHE A 88 -29.17 -7.74 12.20
CA PHE A 88 -28.79 -8.51 11.01
C PHE A 88 -29.95 -8.69 10.03
N ASN A 89 -31.17 -8.75 10.55
CA ASN A 89 -32.40 -8.87 9.77
C ASN A 89 -33.07 -7.52 9.46
N ASP A 90 -32.53 -6.41 9.96
CA ASP A 90 -33.08 -5.08 9.71
C ASP A 90 -32.94 -4.70 8.22
N GLU A 91 -34.03 -4.20 7.65
CA GLU A 91 -34.08 -3.87 6.23
C GLU A 91 -33.17 -2.69 5.87
N LYS A 92 -32.97 -1.72 6.77
CA LYS A 92 -32.10 -0.57 6.53
C LYS A 92 -30.63 -1.01 6.51
N PHE A 93 -30.24 -1.89 7.43
CA PHE A 93 -28.89 -2.47 7.42
C PHE A 93 -28.63 -3.22 6.12
N ARG A 94 -29.55 -4.11 5.72
CA ARG A 94 -29.39 -4.90 4.49
C ARG A 94 -29.38 -4.03 3.24
N LYS A 95 -30.25 -3.02 3.15
CA LYS A 95 -30.24 -2.06 2.03
C LYS A 95 -28.93 -1.29 1.93
N TRP A 96 -28.37 -0.88 3.07
CA TRP A 96 -27.07 -0.20 3.09
C TRP A 96 -25.95 -1.15 2.64
N ARG A 97 -25.92 -2.38 3.19
CA ARG A 97 -24.90 -3.39 2.88
C ARG A 97 -24.94 -3.87 1.42
N ASP A 98 -26.15 -4.06 0.89
CA ASP A 98 -26.36 -4.63 -0.44
C ASP A 98 -26.37 -3.52 -1.53
N SER A 99 -26.06 -2.27 -1.16
CA SER A 99 -26.01 -1.12 -2.05
C SER A 99 -24.76 -1.14 -2.93
N ASN A 100 -24.90 -0.78 -4.21
CA ASN A 100 -23.76 -0.58 -5.12
C ASN A 100 -23.18 0.85 -5.06
N THR A 101 -23.65 1.68 -4.15
CA THR A 101 -23.18 3.06 -3.96
C THR A 101 -22.67 3.26 -2.54
N SER A 102 -21.66 4.12 -2.38
CA SER A 102 -21.19 4.55 -1.07
C SER A 102 -22.35 5.10 -0.22
N GLY A 103 -22.39 4.72 1.05
CA GLY A 103 -23.43 5.15 1.97
C GLY A 103 -22.97 5.13 3.42
N LEU A 104 -23.64 5.91 4.27
CA LEU A 104 -23.42 5.95 5.71
C LEU A 104 -24.58 5.30 6.44
N LEU A 105 -24.28 4.33 7.31
CA LEU A 105 -25.24 3.77 8.26
C LEU A 105 -24.90 4.25 9.67
N TRP A 106 -25.80 5.06 10.25
CA TRP A 106 -25.64 5.57 11.60
C TRP A 106 -26.48 4.76 12.58
N LEU A 107 -25.83 4.14 13.57
CA LEU A 107 -26.48 3.38 14.63
C LEU A 107 -26.29 4.05 15.99
N SER A 108 -27.37 4.60 16.53
CA SER A 108 -27.40 5.13 17.90
C SER A 108 -28.02 4.10 18.84
N ALA A 109 -27.36 3.82 19.95
CA ALA A 109 -27.93 3.08 21.08
C ALA A 109 -27.37 3.59 22.40
N GLY A 110 -28.10 3.36 23.49
CA GLY A 110 -27.68 3.79 24.82
C GLY A 110 -26.34 3.16 25.26
N PRO A 111 -25.69 3.74 26.29
CA PRO A 111 -24.56 3.10 26.96
C PRO A 111 -24.94 1.69 27.45
N GLY A 112 -24.05 0.72 27.28
CA GLY A 112 -24.30 -0.66 27.71
C GLY A 112 -25.27 -1.48 26.84
N CYS A 113 -25.86 -0.93 25.77
CA CYS A 113 -26.75 -1.67 24.86
C CYS A 113 -26.03 -2.66 23.93
N GLY A 114 -24.72 -2.90 24.11
CA GLY A 114 -23.96 -3.88 23.33
C GLY A 114 -23.53 -3.43 21.94
N LYS A 115 -23.38 -2.12 21.69
CA LYS A 115 -22.90 -1.58 20.41
C LYS A 115 -21.56 -2.19 19.99
N SER A 116 -20.57 -2.18 20.87
CA SER A 116 -19.23 -2.73 20.60
C SER A 116 -19.26 -4.25 20.38
N ILE A 117 -20.18 -4.96 21.05
CA ILE A 117 -20.43 -6.40 20.81
C ILE A 117 -21.03 -6.61 19.41
N LEU A 118 -21.98 -5.76 18.99
CA LEU A 118 -22.55 -5.80 17.65
C LEU A 118 -21.49 -5.48 16.59
N SER A 119 -20.69 -4.43 16.78
CA SER A 119 -19.57 -4.05 15.90
C SER A 119 -18.59 -5.22 15.72
N ARG A 120 -18.16 -5.86 16.81
CA ARG A 120 -17.32 -7.05 16.76
C ARG A 120 -18.00 -8.20 16.01
N ALA A 121 -19.27 -8.47 16.29
CA ALA A 121 -20.01 -9.54 15.62
C ALA A 121 -20.14 -9.31 14.12
N LEU A 122 -20.37 -8.07 13.67
CA LEU A 122 -20.43 -7.71 12.25
C LEU A 122 -19.11 -8.02 11.52
N ILE A 123 -17.98 -7.74 12.18
CA ILE A 123 -16.62 -7.98 11.65
C ILE A 123 -16.30 -9.48 11.65
N ASP A 124 -16.37 -10.12 12.82
CA ASP A 124 -15.93 -11.51 13.01
C ASP A 124 -16.81 -12.51 12.23
N GLU A 125 -18.12 -12.24 12.11
CA GLU A 125 -19.06 -13.07 11.33
C GLU A 125 -19.18 -12.64 9.86
N ARG A 126 -18.35 -11.69 9.41
CA ARG A 126 -18.29 -11.23 8.01
C ARG A 126 -19.66 -10.83 7.44
N ARG A 127 -20.43 -10.07 8.22
CA ARG A 127 -21.83 -9.70 7.89
C ARG A 127 -21.93 -8.42 7.06
N LEU A 128 -20.82 -7.75 6.80
CA LEU A 128 -20.75 -6.37 6.28
C LEU A 128 -20.64 -6.25 4.78
N SER A 129 -20.45 -7.34 4.06
CA SER A 129 -20.38 -7.37 2.62
C SER A 129 -20.93 -8.70 2.10
N LEU A 130 -21.54 -8.66 0.92
CA LEU A 130 -21.88 -9.88 0.16
C LEU A 130 -20.68 -10.44 -0.61
N ASN A 131 -19.67 -9.59 -0.89
CA ASN A 131 -18.50 -9.90 -1.69
C ASN A 131 -17.25 -10.08 -0.82
N VAL A 132 -17.34 -10.99 0.16
CA VAL A 132 -16.32 -11.21 1.21
C VAL A 132 -14.89 -11.38 0.68
N THR A 133 -14.71 -11.90 -0.52
CA THR A 133 -13.39 -12.13 -1.14
C THR A 133 -12.76 -10.86 -1.73
N THR A 134 -13.56 -9.85 -2.04
CA THR A 134 -13.13 -8.60 -2.68
C THR A 134 -13.46 -7.37 -1.84
N SER A 135 -13.91 -7.59 -0.60
CA SER A 135 -14.21 -6.54 0.36
C SER A 135 -13.14 -6.47 1.43
N THR A 136 -12.68 -5.27 1.78
CA THR A 136 -11.82 -5.02 2.93
C THR A 136 -12.63 -4.34 4.03
N VAL A 137 -12.76 -5.01 5.18
CA VAL A 137 -13.39 -4.45 6.37
C VAL A 137 -12.33 -3.83 7.26
N CYS A 138 -12.40 -2.52 7.42
CA CYS A 138 -11.55 -1.77 8.34
C CYS A 138 -12.36 -1.39 9.58
N HIS A 139 -11.73 -1.38 10.75
CA HIS A 139 -12.41 -1.03 11.98
C HIS A 139 -11.53 -0.23 12.94
N PHE A 140 -12.19 0.60 13.74
CA PHE A 140 -11.59 1.32 14.84
C PHE A 140 -12.61 1.51 15.97
N PHE A 141 -12.16 1.32 17.20
CA PHE A 141 -12.99 1.43 18.39
C PHE A 141 -12.49 2.62 19.19
N PHE A 142 -13.23 3.72 19.14
CA PHE A 142 -12.90 4.92 19.90
C PHE A 142 -12.95 4.64 21.40
N LYS A 143 -12.11 5.36 22.15
CA LYS A 143 -12.11 5.29 23.60
C LYS A 143 -11.62 6.60 24.22
N ASP A 144 -12.50 7.25 24.98
CA ASP A 144 -12.18 8.47 25.71
C ASP A 144 -11.14 8.18 26.81
N GLY A 145 -10.19 9.09 26.98
CA GLY A 145 -9.06 8.97 27.90
C GLY A 145 -7.91 8.07 27.41
N TYR A 146 -7.94 7.61 26.16
CA TYR A 146 -6.87 6.83 25.53
C TYR A 146 -6.36 7.59 24.29
N GLU A 147 -5.18 8.22 24.39
CA GLU A 147 -4.64 9.13 23.36
C GLU A 147 -4.49 8.50 21.97
N ASP A 148 -4.27 7.20 21.90
CA ASP A 148 -4.16 6.44 20.66
C ASP A 148 -5.51 5.98 20.10
N ARG A 149 -6.61 6.30 20.79
CA ARG A 149 -7.99 5.87 20.50
C ARG A 149 -9.03 6.97 20.52
N MET A 150 -8.67 8.20 20.88
CA MET A 150 -9.64 9.29 21.01
C MET A 150 -9.64 10.26 19.83
N TYR A 151 -8.62 10.26 18.95
CA TYR A 151 -8.58 11.20 17.82
C TYR A 151 -8.91 10.56 16.48
N SER A 152 -9.54 11.35 15.61
CA SER A 152 -9.89 10.96 14.24
C SER A 152 -8.67 10.57 13.39
N VAL A 153 -7.50 11.15 13.65
CA VAL A 153 -6.25 10.74 12.98
C VAL A 153 -5.88 9.30 13.30
N ASN A 154 -6.10 8.82 14.53
CA ASN A 154 -5.82 7.44 14.90
C ASN A 154 -6.72 6.48 14.12
N ALA A 155 -7.99 6.84 13.97
CA ALA A 155 -8.94 6.06 13.21
C ALA A 155 -8.55 5.97 11.72
N LEU A 156 -8.12 7.06 11.10
CA LEU A 156 -7.65 7.03 9.71
C LEU A 156 -6.33 6.26 9.55
N CYS A 157 -5.39 6.41 10.49
CA CYS A 157 -4.16 5.60 10.48
C CYS A 157 -4.47 4.10 10.55
N ALA A 158 -5.37 3.69 11.46
CA ALA A 158 -5.78 2.31 11.60
C ALA A 158 -6.49 1.78 10.34
N VAL A 159 -7.35 2.58 9.71
CA VAL A 159 -8.04 2.22 8.47
C VAL A 159 -7.04 2.04 7.33
N LEU A 160 -6.13 2.98 7.13
CA LEU A 160 -5.11 2.89 6.08
C LEU A 160 -4.15 1.72 6.30
N HIS A 161 -3.73 1.48 7.54
CA HIS A 161 -2.93 0.30 7.89
C HIS A 161 -3.64 -1.00 7.51
N GLN A 162 -4.94 -1.13 7.85
CA GLN A 162 -5.75 -2.30 7.49
C GLN A 162 -5.92 -2.43 5.98
N LEU A 163 -6.16 -1.34 5.25
CA LEU A 163 -6.28 -1.35 3.79
C LEU A 163 -4.99 -1.83 3.13
N PHE A 164 -3.84 -1.29 3.54
CA PHE A 164 -2.56 -1.66 2.95
C PHE A 164 -2.14 -3.09 3.29
N THR A 165 -2.42 -3.54 4.52
CA THR A 165 -2.08 -4.90 4.95
C THR A 165 -2.94 -5.95 4.25
N HIS A 166 -4.18 -5.62 3.89
CA HIS A 166 -5.09 -6.52 3.18
C HIS A 166 -5.04 -6.38 1.65
N ASP A 167 -4.19 -5.51 1.10
CA ASP A 167 -3.97 -5.37 -0.34
C ASP A 167 -2.80 -6.26 -0.80
N PRO A 168 -3.05 -7.45 -1.39
CA PRO A 168 -1.98 -8.32 -1.85
C PRO A 168 -1.20 -7.76 -3.05
N SER A 169 -1.74 -6.74 -3.75
CA SER A 169 -1.09 -6.14 -4.91
C SER A 169 -0.03 -5.11 -4.54
N GLY A 170 -0.08 -4.57 -3.32
CA GLY A 170 0.73 -3.42 -2.90
C GLY A 170 0.46 -2.15 -3.70
N ALA A 171 -0.65 -2.08 -4.44
CA ALA A 171 -0.99 -0.93 -5.26
C ALA A 171 -1.52 0.23 -4.39
N LEU A 172 -2.24 -0.07 -3.30
CA LEU A 172 -2.86 0.95 -2.46
C LEU A 172 -1.81 1.73 -1.65
N ILE A 173 -0.82 1.05 -1.06
CA ILE A 173 0.22 1.71 -0.27
C ILE A 173 1.06 2.69 -1.11
N LYS A 174 1.25 2.38 -2.40
CA LYS A 174 1.96 3.24 -3.35
C LYS A 174 1.29 4.59 -3.55
N LEU A 175 -0.03 4.68 -3.37
CA LEU A 175 -0.77 5.96 -3.42
C LEU A 175 -0.37 6.90 -2.28
N ALA A 176 0.10 6.35 -1.16
CA ALA A 176 0.49 7.12 0.03
C ALA A 176 1.97 7.53 0.03
N LEU A 177 2.84 6.90 -0.78
CA LEU A 177 4.28 7.18 -0.81
C LEU A 177 4.63 8.64 -1.15
N PRO A 178 3.94 9.34 -2.07
CA PRO A 178 4.18 10.77 -2.30
C PRO A 178 3.94 11.62 -1.05
N ALA A 179 2.87 11.35 -0.30
CA ALA A 179 2.58 12.03 0.95
C ALA A 179 3.63 11.67 2.03
N GLN A 180 4.02 10.40 2.14
CA GLN A 180 5.08 9.98 3.07
C GLN A 180 6.42 10.66 2.77
N LYS A 181 6.75 10.86 1.49
CA LYS A 181 7.95 11.61 1.07
C LYS A 181 7.88 13.09 1.49
N ASN A 182 6.71 13.71 1.37
CA ASN A 182 6.52 15.13 1.66
C ASN A 182 6.45 15.44 3.17
N TYR A 183 5.77 14.58 3.93
CA TYR A 183 5.45 14.82 5.34
C TYR A 183 6.27 13.96 6.31
N GLY A 184 6.83 12.84 5.86
CA GLY A 184 7.51 11.86 6.72
C GLY A 184 6.65 11.49 7.92
N LYS A 185 7.26 11.46 9.11
CA LYS A 185 6.59 11.14 10.38
C LYS A 185 5.47 12.10 10.79
N SER A 186 5.33 13.25 10.12
CA SER A 186 4.20 14.16 10.40
C SER A 186 2.92 13.74 9.69
N LEU A 187 2.99 12.83 8.70
CA LEU A 187 1.84 12.34 7.95
C LEU A 187 0.76 11.74 8.86
N ILE A 188 1.16 10.95 9.85
CA ILE A 188 0.24 10.30 10.80
C ILE A 188 -0.52 11.26 11.72
N ARG A 189 -0.17 12.55 11.70
CA ARG A 189 -0.87 13.63 12.41
C ARG A 189 -1.64 14.54 11.46
N ASN A 190 -1.54 14.33 10.15
CA ASN A 190 -2.15 15.16 9.14
C ASN A 190 -3.47 14.52 8.67
N LEU A 191 -4.56 14.89 9.35
CA LEU A 191 -5.90 14.35 9.07
C LEU A 191 -6.31 14.51 7.61
N SER A 192 -6.08 15.70 7.03
CA SER A 192 -6.47 16.02 5.66
C SER A 192 -5.77 15.13 4.64
N GLU A 193 -4.48 14.89 4.82
CA GLU A 193 -3.71 14.04 3.91
C GLU A 193 -4.08 12.57 4.07
N LEU A 194 -4.25 12.07 5.29
CA LEU A 194 -4.72 10.70 5.53
C LEU A 194 -6.11 10.47 4.90
N TRP A 195 -7.00 11.47 4.98
CA TRP A 195 -8.31 11.42 4.35
C TRP A 195 -8.20 11.38 2.82
N ASN A 196 -7.35 12.22 2.22
CA ASN A 196 -7.11 12.21 0.79
C ASN A 196 -6.58 10.85 0.30
N ILE A 197 -5.63 10.26 1.03
CA ILE A 197 -5.10 8.92 0.74
C ILE A 197 -6.23 7.88 0.76
N LEU A 198 -7.11 7.92 1.76
CA LEU A 198 -8.26 7.02 1.84
C LEU A 198 -9.19 7.17 0.63
N LEU A 199 -9.47 8.40 0.21
CA LEU A 199 -10.28 8.68 -0.98
C LEU A 199 -9.62 8.17 -2.27
N ASP A 200 -8.30 8.31 -2.39
CA ASP A 200 -7.56 7.81 -3.55
C ASP A 200 -7.55 6.27 -3.57
N CYS A 201 -7.42 5.64 -2.41
CA CYS A 201 -7.60 4.19 -2.27
C CYS A 201 -9.00 3.76 -2.71
N ALA A 202 -10.05 4.44 -2.24
CA ALA A 202 -11.44 4.11 -2.60
C ALA A 202 -11.76 4.28 -4.10
N LYS A 203 -11.02 5.13 -4.81
CA LYS A 203 -11.13 5.29 -6.27
C LYS A 203 -10.28 4.30 -7.06
N SER A 204 -9.36 3.61 -6.40
CA SER A 204 -8.45 2.67 -7.04
C SER A 204 -9.22 1.42 -7.52
N PRO A 205 -8.98 0.96 -8.76
CA PRO A 205 -9.57 -0.28 -9.24
C PRO A 205 -9.10 -1.52 -8.45
N HIS A 206 -8.03 -1.39 -7.66
CA HIS A 206 -7.47 -2.48 -6.84
C HIS A 206 -8.13 -2.63 -5.47
N ALA A 207 -8.89 -1.65 -5.00
CA ALA A 207 -9.42 -1.66 -3.63
C ALA A 207 -10.62 -2.60 -3.42
N GLY A 208 -11.41 -2.85 -4.47
CA GLY A 208 -12.69 -3.53 -4.33
C GLY A 208 -13.65 -2.73 -3.45
N GLU A 209 -14.43 -3.42 -2.62
CA GLU A 209 -15.34 -2.78 -1.67
C GLU A 209 -14.61 -2.47 -0.35
N ILE A 210 -14.68 -1.22 0.12
CA ILE A 210 -14.14 -0.84 1.42
C ILE A 210 -15.29 -0.58 2.39
N VAL A 211 -15.31 -1.29 3.52
CA VAL A 211 -16.28 -1.05 4.60
C VAL A 211 -15.55 -0.64 5.86
N CYS A 212 -15.86 0.54 6.39
CA CYS A 212 -15.27 1.06 7.63
C CYS A 212 -16.28 1.02 8.78
N ILE A 213 -15.88 0.46 9.93
CA ILE A 213 -16.62 0.53 11.19
C ILE A 213 -15.90 1.45 12.17
N PHE A 214 -16.63 2.44 12.66
CA PHE A 214 -16.20 3.30 13.76
C PHE A 214 -17.14 3.08 14.95
N ASP A 215 -16.68 2.35 15.96
CA ASP A 215 -17.42 2.10 17.19
C ASP A 215 -17.18 3.22 18.21
N ALA A 216 -18.20 3.58 18.98
CA ALA A 216 -18.16 4.64 20.00
C ALA A 216 -17.67 6.00 19.47
N LEU A 217 -18.09 6.40 18.26
CA LEU A 217 -17.69 7.66 17.64
C LEU A 217 -17.97 8.91 18.51
N ASP A 218 -18.91 8.81 19.45
CA ASP A 218 -19.19 9.83 20.46
C ASP A 218 -18.04 10.03 21.48
N GLU A 219 -17.14 9.06 21.61
CA GLU A 219 -15.91 9.15 22.39
C GLU A 219 -14.73 9.75 21.57
N CYS A 220 -14.97 10.23 20.33
CA CYS A 220 -13.97 10.93 19.53
C CYS A 220 -13.81 12.38 20.01
N GLU A 221 -12.60 12.74 20.40
CA GLU A 221 -12.22 14.11 20.72
C GLU A 221 -11.77 14.85 19.45
N GLN A 222 -12.11 16.13 19.35
CA GLN A 222 -11.46 17.00 18.37
C GLN A 222 -10.05 17.28 18.89
N GLN A 223 -9.02 17.07 18.07
CA GLN A 223 -7.67 17.53 18.43
C GLN A 223 -7.78 18.99 18.85
N ALA A 224 -7.51 19.27 20.14
CA ALA A 224 -7.44 20.64 20.62
C ALA A 224 -6.42 21.36 19.73
N GLY A 225 -6.90 22.32 18.94
CA GLY A 225 -6.09 22.95 17.91
C GLY A 225 -4.78 23.47 18.48
N CYS A 226 -3.70 23.27 17.73
CA CYS A 226 -2.57 24.19 17.79
C CYS A 226 -3.10 25.58 17.44
N ASN A 227 -3.38 26.39 18.47
CA ASN A 227 -3.33 27.84 18.37
C ASN A 227 -1.88 28.31 18.31
#